data_AF-A0A7X6S0R6-F1
#
_entry.id   AF-A0A7X6S0R6-F1
#
_cell.length_a   1.000
_cell.length_b   1.000
_cell.length_c   1.000
_cell.angle_alpha   90.00
_cell.angle_beta   90.00
_cell.angle_gamma   90.00
#
_symmetry.space_group_name_H-M   'P 1'
#
loop_
_entity.id
_entity.type
_entity.pdbx_description
1 polymer ?
#
loop_
_entity_poly.entity_id
_entity_poly.type
_entity_poly.pdbx_seq_one_letter_code
_entity_poly.pdbx_strand_id
1 'polypeptide(L)'
;MNEMYSGIWLGEAREPHHLPILHQHLKNCHDSKECLEIIVEILKLGDFTVKDYLIKIMNSSSNSEIIDCCVRLFLMVGNHRDFKNIDNFHFLADASEDIVETFAVYANRGASYQIVPYLLSLLELWEGTNSEMIL
;
A
#
# COMPACT_ATOMS: atom_id res chain seq x y z
N MET A 1 -12.79 22.62 -12.90
CA MET A 1 -11.78 21.90 -13.69
C MET A 1 -11.75 20.50 -13.09
N ASN A 2 -12.48 19.55 -13.68
CA ASN A 2 -12.59 18.19 -13.15
C ASN A 2 -11.37 17.39 -13.61
N GLU A 3 -10.24 17.58 -12.94
CA GLU A 3 -9.18 16.58 -12.96
C GLU A 3 -9.54 15.50 -11.93
N MET A 4 -10.59 14.72 -12.24
CA MET A 4 -10.70 13.40 -11.62
C MET A 4 -9.51 12.61 -12.17
N TYR A 5 -8.54 12.30 -11.30
CA TYR A 5 -7.48 11.34 -11.63
C TYR A 5 -8.13 10.14 -12.31
N SER A 6 -7.64 9.78 -13.49
CA SER A 6 -8.11 8.56 -14.15
C SER A 6 -8.00 7.43 -13.14
N GLY A 7 -9.13 6.83 -12.80
CA GLY A 7 -9.18 5.71 -11.87
C GLY A 7 -8.13 4.69 -12.27
N ILE A 8 -7.48 4.13 -11.26
CA ILE A 8 -6.42 3.17 -11.49
C ILE A 8 -7.00 1.91 -12.11
N TRP A 9 -6.40 1.46 -13.21
CA TRP A 9 -6.75 0.20 -13.82
C TRP A 9 -6.00 -0.95 -13.16
N LEU A 10 -6.73 -1.78 -12.40
CA LEU A 10 -6.21 -3.00 -11.80
C LEU A 10 -6.41 -4.24 -12.69
N GLY A 11 -6.86 -4.06 -13.93
CA GLY A 11 -7.21 -5.14 -14.85
C GLY A 11 -8.71 -5.41 -14.88
N GLU A 12 -9.12 -6.35 -15.75
CA GLU A 12 -10.53 -6.70 -15.93
C GLU A 12 -11.14 -7.22 -14.62
N ALA A 13 -12.30 -6.65 -14.27
CA ALA A 13 -13.06 -7.07 -13.11
C ALA A 13 -13.90 -8.29 -13.47
N ARG A 14 -13.96 -9.25 -12.54
CA ARG A 14 -14.88 -10.38 -12.63
C ARG A 14 -16.32 -9.92 -12.41
N GLU A 15 -17.26 -10.84 -12.56
CA GLU A 15 -18.66 -10.58 -12.22
C GLU A 15 -18.85 -10.34 -10.69
N PRO A 16 -19.68 -9.35 -10.27
CA PRO A 16 -19.85 -9.00 -8.85
C PRO A 16 -20.32 -10.14 -7.93
N HIS A 17 -21.01 -11.14 -8.47
CA HIS A 17 -21.52 -12.28 -7.70
C HIS A 17 -20.41 -13.18 -7.12
N HIS A 18 -19.15 -13.01 -7.57
CA HIS A 18 -17.99 -13.73 -7.01
C HIS A 18 -17.49 -13.14 -5.69
N LEU A 19 -17.91 -11.93 -5.31
CA LEU A 19 -17.39 -11.22 -4.14
C LEU A 19 -17.50 -12.01 -2.82
N PRO A 20 -18.63 -12.68 -2.50
CA PRO A 20 -18.71 -13.51 -1.28
C PRO A 20 -17.72 -14.68 -1.28
N ILE A 21 -17.45 -15.28 -2.45
CA ILE A 21 -16.51 -16.39 -2.60
C ILE A 21 -15.08 -15.90 -2.37
N LEU A 22 -14.73 -14.74 -2.94
CA LEU A 22 -13.41 -14.13 -2.75
C LEU A 22 -13.16 -13.77 -1.28
N HIS A 23 -14.15 -13.19 -0.59
CA HIS A 23 -14.04 -12.90 0.85
C HIS A 23 -13.87 -14.17 1.68
N GLN A 24 -14.61 -15.23 1.35
CA GLN A 24 -14.45 -16.51 2.05
C GLN A 24 -13.08 -17.12 1.79
N HIS A 25 -12.55 -16.98 0.57
CA HIS A 25 -11.21 -17.44 0.23
C HIS A 25 -10.14 -16.65 1.00
N LEU A 26 -10.24 -15.32 1.01
CA LEU A 26 -9.30 -14.44 1.71
C LEU A 26 -9.23 -14.75 3.21
N LYS A 27 -10.36 -15.06 3.85
CA LYS A 27 -10.41 -15.41 5.28
C LYS A 27 -9.63 -16.68 5.63
N ASN A 28 -9.56 -17.64 4.70
CA ASN A 28 -8.89 -18.92 4.89
C ASN A 28 -7.48 -18.95 4.27
N CYS A 29 -7.10 -17.88 3.57
CA CYS A 29 -5.80 -17.75 2.94
C CYS A 29 -4.72 -17.45 3.98
N HIS A 30 -3.58 -18.14 3.86
CA HIS A 30 -2.41 -17.97 4.73
C HIS A 30 -1.15 -17.56 3.96
N ASP A 31 -1.10 -17.83 2.65
CA ASP A 31 0.00 -17.41 1.80
C ASP A 31 -0.16 -15.93 1.42
N SER A 32 0.86 -15.11 1.70
CA SER A 32 0.76 -13.66 1.51
C SER A 32 0.60 -13.27 0.04
N LYS A 33 1.17 -14.04 -0.89
CA LYS A 33 1.06 -13.77 -2.33
C LYS A 33 -0.34 -14.10 -2.83
N GLU A 34 -0.86 -15.28 -2.49
CA GLU A 34 -2.23 -15.67 -2.81
C GLU A 34 -3.24 -14.68 -2.22
N CYS A 35 -3.05 -14.27 -0.96
CA CYS A 35 -3.94 -13.31 -0.32
C CYS A 35 -3.91 -11.95 -1.04
N LEU A 36 -2.74 -11.51 -1.50
CA LEU A 36 -2.59 -10.28 -2.28
C LEU A 36 -3.31 -10.37 -3.63
N GLU A 37 -3.20 -11.49 -4.33
CA GLU A 37 -3.93 -11.74 -5.59
C GLU A 37 -5.45 -11.67 -5.36
N ILE A 38 -5.96 -12.27 -4.29
CA ILE A 38 -7.39 -12.21 -3.92
C ILE A 38 -7.81 -10.77 -3.58
N ILE A 39 -7.00 -10.04 -2.81
CA ILE A 39 -7.26 -8.63 -2.48
C ILE A 39 -7.39 -7.79 -3.75
N VAL A 40 -6.49 -7.97 -4.72
CA VAL A 40 -6.54 -7.26 -6.01
C VAL A 40 -7.84 -7.54 -6.76
N GLU A 41 -8.31 -8.79 -6.79
CA GLU A 41 -9.60 -9.14 -7.41
C GLU A 41 -10.79 -8.48 -6.69
N ILE A 42 -10.76 -8.37 -5.37
CA ILE A 42 -11.82 -7.70 -4.59
C ILE A 42 -11.78 -6.17 -4.82
N LEU A 43 -10.59 -5.58 -4.86
CA LEU A 43 -10.42 -4.15 -5.15
C LEU A 43 -10.88 -3.78 -6.58
N LYS A 44 -10.68 -4.66 -7.57
CA LYS A 44 -11.23 -4.48 -8.93
C LYS A 44 -12.75 -4.37 -8.96
N LEU A 45 -13.42 -5.01 -8.01
CA LEU A 45 -14.88 -4.94 -7.84
C LEU A 45 -15.34 -3.69 -7.07
N GLY A 46 -14.40 -2.82 -6.67
CA GLY A 46 -14.67 -1.59 -5.92
C GLY A 46 -14.95 -1.81 -4.43
N ASP A 47 -14.64 -2.99 -3.89
CA ASP A 47 -14.80 -3.28 -2.48
C ASP A 47 -13.51 -3.00 -1.70
N PHE A 48 -13.51 -1.88 -0.99
CA PHE A 48 -12.38 -1.40 -0.20
C PHE A 48 -12.39 -1.89 1.25
N THR A 49 -13.29 -2.80 1.65
CA THR A 49 -13.28 -3.34 3.02
C THR A 49 -12.08 -4.24 3.28
N VAL A 50 -11.37 -4.68 2.24
CA VAL A 50 -10.20 -5.56 2.34
C VAL A 50 -8.88 -4.83 2.64
N LYS A 51 -8.88 -3.49 2.77
CA LYS A 51 -7.68 -2.71 3.06
C LYS A 51 -6.98 -3.14 4.34
N ASP A 52 -7.71 -3.58 5.35
CA ASP A 52 -7.11 -4.05 6.61
C ASP A 52 -6.24 -5.30 6.40
N TYR A 53 -6.62 -6.18 5.48
CA TYR A 53 -5.78 -7.33 5.09
C TYR A 53 -4.52 -6.87 4.35
N LEU A 54 -4.65 -5.88 3.46
CA LEU A 54 -3.52 -5.30 2.74
C LEU A 54 -2.51 -4.66 3.71
N ILE A 55 -3.00 -3.84 4.65
CA ILE A 55 -2.19 -3.21 5.70
C ILE A 55 -1.50 -4.28 6.56
N LYS A 56 -2.21 -5.34 6.92
CA LYS A 56 -1.63 -6.45 7.69
C LYS A 56 -0.46 -7.10 6.94
N ILE A 57 -0.64 -7.48 5.67
CA ILE A 57 0.42 -8.10 4.86
C ILE A 57 1.61 -7.15 4.73
N MET A 58 1.35 -5.86 4.45
CA MET A 58 2.37 -4.83 4.31
C MET A 58 3.25 -4.70 5.56
N ASN A 59 2.67 -4.82 6.76
CA ASN A 59 3.38 -4.68 8.03
C ASN A 59 3.91 -6.00 8.62
N SER A 60 3.58 -7.17 8.06
CA SER A 60 3.99 -8.47 8.61
C SER A 60 4.79 -9.37 7.67
N SER A 61 4.81 -9.07 6.37
CA SER A 61 5.56 -9.86 5.38
C SER A 61 7.07 -9.67 5.57
N SER A 62 7.85 -10.72 5.34
CA SER A 62 9.32 -10.64 5.22
C SER A 62 9.78 -10.60 3.75
N ASN A 63 8.86 -10.73 2.79
CA ASN A 63 9.15 -10.69 1.37
C ASN A 63 8.99 -9.25 0.87
N SER A 64 10.10 -8.64 0.45
CA SER A 64 10.16 -7.25 -0.03
C SER A 64 9.31 -7.01 -1.27
N GLU A 65 9.24 -7.95 -2.21
CA GLU A 65 8.39 -7.83 -3.42
C GLU A 65 6.90 -7.75 -3.07
N ILE A 66 6.49 -8.52 -2.06
CA ILE A 66 5.11 -8.48 -1.54
C ILE A 66 4.84 -7.15 -0.87
N ILE A 67 5.77 -6.65 -0.04
CA ILE A 67 5.62 -5.35 0.63
C ILE A 67 5.54 -4.23 -0.42
N ASP A 68 6.45 -4.20 -1.40
CA ASP A 68 6.46 -3.22 -2.48
C ASP A 68 5.12 -3.18 -3.23
N CYS A 69 4.58 -4.34 -3.60
CA CYS A 69 3.26 -4.43 -4.23
C CYS A 69 2.15 -3.92 -3.31
N CYS A 70 2.20 -4.27 -2.02
CA CYS A 70 1.22 -3.79 -1.04
C CYS A 70 1.27 -2.27 -0.86
N VAL A 71 2.47 -1.67 -0.83
CA VAL A 71 2.68 -0.22 -0.73
C VAL A 71 2.05 0.48 -1.91
N ARG A 72 2.33 0.04 -3.14
CA ARG A 72 1.73 0.61 -4.35
C ARG A 72 0.21 0.55 -4.25
N LEU A 73 -0.35 -0.63 -3.98
CA LEU A 73 -1.81 -0.80 -3.88
C LEU A 73 -2.43 0.05 -2.77
N PHE A 74 -1.80 0.13 -1.60
CA PHE A 74 -2.32 0.88 -0.46
C PHE A 74 -2.33 2.38 -0.74
N LEU A 75 -1.25 2.92 -1.32
CA LEU A 75 -1.19 4.34 -1.72
C LEU A 75 -2.22 4.67 -2.82
N MET A 76 -2.64 3.66 -3.59
CA MET A 76 -3.61 3.78 -4.66
C MET A 76 -5.08 3.73 -4.18
N VAL A 77 -5.38 3.05 -3.07
CA VAL A 77 -6.75 2.87 -2.56
C VAL A 77 -7.00 3.48 -1.17
N GLY A 78 -5.94 3.93 -0.51
CA GLY A 78 -5.97 4.55 0.80
C GLY A 78 -6.67 5.90 0.79
N ASN A 79 -7.33 6.23 1.90
CA ASN A 79 -7.99 7.51 2.12
C ASN A 79 -7.35 8.27 3.29
N HIS A 80 -7.77 9.51 3.50
CA HIS A 80 -7.24 10.40 4.53
C HIS A 80 -7.21 9.81 5.96
N ARG A 81 -8.12 8.88 6.30
CA ARG A 81 -8.12 8.22 7.62
C ARG A 81 -7.03 7.18 7.71
N ASP A 82 -6.83 6.41 6.63
CA ASP A 82 -5.79 5.40 6.56
C ASP A 82 -4.41 6.05 6.68
N PHE A 83 -4.22 7.19 6.01
CA PHE A 83 -2.94 7.92 6.06
C PHE A 83 -2.71 8.67 7.38
N LYS A 84 -3.78 9.00 8.11
CA LYS A 84 -3.67 9.59 9.46
C LYS A 84 -3.25 8.57 10.51
N ASN A 85 -3.51 7.28 10.28
CA ASN A 85 -3.15 6.22 11.23
C ASN A 85 -1.70 5.80 11.05
N ILE A 86 -0.84 6.20 12.00
CA ILE A 86 0.59 5.86 11.97
C ILE A 86 0.83 4.34 12.02
N ASP A 87 -0.08 3.58 12.64
CA ASP A 87 0.05 2.13 12.74
C ASP A 87 -0.06 1.42 11.38
N ASN A 88 -0.59 2.10 10.36
CA ASN A 88 -0.63 1.55 9.00
C ASN A 88 0.75 1.54 8.32
N PHE A 89 1.74 2.26 8.86
CA PHE A 89 3.05 2.48 8.24
C PHE A 89 4.22 1.95 9.06
N HIS A 90 4.01 1.02 10.01
CA HIS A 90 5.10 0.41 10.79
C HIS A 90 6.18 -0.21 9.89
N PHE A 91 5.82 -0.71 8.71
CA PHE A 91 6.75 -1.24 7.72
C PHE A 91 7.84 -0.23 7.30
N LEU A 92 7.57 1.09 7.36
CA LEU A 92 8.55 2.12 6.99
C LEU A 92 9.73 2.23 7.97
N ALA A 93 9.57 1.76 9.20
CA ALA A 93 10.63 1.85 10.21
C ALA A 93 11.86 1.01 9.83
N ASP A 94 11.63 -0.15 9.21
CA ASP A 94 12.66 -1.13 8.83
C ASP A 94 12.65 -1.43 7.32
N ALA A 95 12.00 -0.58 6.52
CA ALA A 95 11.89 -0.75 5.07
C ALA A 95 13.26 -0.66 4.39
N SER A 96 13.46 -1.47 3.34
CA SER A 96 14.61 -1.30 2.44
C SER A 96 14.51 0.02 1.66
N GLU A 97 15.65 0.48 1.13
CA GLU A 97 15.72 1.67 0.27
C GLU A 97 14.73 1.60 -0.89
N ASP A 98 14.62 0.45 -1.56
CA ASP A 98 13.66 0.22 -2.66
C ASP A 98 12.20 0.44 -2.22
N ILE A 99 11.82 -0.03 -1.02
CA ILE A 99 10.45 0.12 -0.50
C ILE A 99 10.18 1.59 -0.14
N VAL A 100 11.16 2.28 0.44
CA VAL A 100 11.10 3.71 0.74
C VAL A 100 10.96 4.53 -0.54
N GLU A 101 11.74 4.21 -1.58
CA GLU A 101 11.65 4.84 -2.89
C GLU A 101 10.27 4.62 -3.51
N THR A 102 9.76 3.38 -3.53
CA THR A 102 8.42 3.09 -4.01
C THR A 102 7.36 3.88 -3.25
N PHE A 103 7.48 3.98 -1.92
CA PHE A 103 6.57 4.78 -1.10
C PHE A 103 6.59 6.25 -1.53
N ALA A 104 7.78 6.85 -1.68
CA ALA A 104 7.93 8.25 -2.07
C ALA A 104 7.38 8.53 -3.47
N VAL A 105 7.65 7.64 -4.44
CA VAL A 105 7.17 7.78 -5.82
C VAL A 105 5.65 7.67 -5.92
N TYR A 106 5.04 6.77 -5.15
CA TYR A 106 3.58 6.54 -5.18
C TYR A 106 2.80 7.41 -4.21
N ALA A 107 3.45 8.14 -3.30
CA ALA A 107 2.79 8.99 -2.31
C ALA A 107 1.84 10.01 -2.95
N ASN A 108 2.16 10.51 -4.14
CA ASN A 108 1.31 11.44 -4.89
C ASN A 108 -0.04 10.81 -5.35
N ARG A 109 -0.14 9.48 -5.37
CA ARG A 109 -1.39 8.75 -5.67
C ARG A 109 -2.30 8.72 -4.45
N GLY A 110 -1.73 8.76 -3.26
CA GLY A 110 -2.48 8.95 -2.03
C GLY A 110 -3.00 10.37 -1.99
N ALA A 111 -4.28 10.55 -2.31
CA ALA A 111 -4.92 11.86 -2.45
C ALA A 111 -5.16 12.56 -1.09
N SER A 112 -4.10 12.75 -0.30
CA SER A 112 -4.16 13.12 1.11
C SER A 112 -2.87 13.76 1.61
N TYR A 113 -2.96 15.00 2.10
CA TYR A 113 -1.81 15.74 2.66
C TYR A 113 -1.23 15.08 3.92
N GLN A 114 -1.97 14.18 4.55
CA GLN A 114 -1.55 13.36 5.70
C GLN A 114 -0.34 12.49 5.37
N ILE A 115 0.00 12.28 4.10
CA ILE A 115 1.21 11.54 3.69
C ILE A 115 2.48 12.41 3.83
N VAL A 116 2.36 13.74 3.75
CA VAL A 116 3.51 14.67 3.74
C VAL A 116 4.46 14.51 4.93
N PRO A 117 3.99 14.38 6.19
CA PRO A 117 4.88 14.17 7.32
C PRO A 117 5.78 12.94 7.17
N TYR A 118 5.25 11.82 6.64
CA TYR A 118 6.05 10.62 6.41
C TYR A 118 7.15 10.86 5.37
N LEU A 119 6.84 11.58 4.28
CA LEU A 119 7.84 11.94 3.27
C LEU A 119 8.96 12.82 3.85
N LEU A 120 8.61 13.78 4.71
CA LEU A 120 9.60 14.63 5.38
C LEU A 120 10.48 13.82 6.34
N SER A 121 9.90 12.93 7.14
CA SER A 121 10.67 12.06 8.04
C SER A 121 11.60 11.12 7.26
N LEU A 122 11.15 10.55 6.14
CA LEU A 122 12.00 9.72 5.28
C LEU A 122 13.14 10.53 4.64
N LEU A 123 12.88 11.78 4.23
CA LEU A 123 13.90 12.68 3.70
C LEU A 123 14.95 13.02 4.76
N GLU A 124 14.54 13.35 5.98
CA GLU A 124 15.47 13.64 7.09
C GLU A 124 16.37 12.43 7.41
N LEU A 125 15.81 11.22 7.42
CA LEU A 125 16.58 9.98 7.60
C LEU A 125 17.61 9.78 6.49
N TRP A 126 17.21 10.02 5.23
CA TRP A 126 18.09 9.89 4.06
C TRP A 126 19.22 10.92 4.07
N GLU A 127 18.93 12.18 4.37
CA GLU A 127 19.96 13.22 4.47
C GLU A 127 20.95 12.92 5.62
N GLY A 128 20.45 12.35 6.72
CA GLY A 128 21.27 11.89 7.85
C GLY A 128 22.24 10.76 7.49
N THR A 129 21.82 9.75 6.71
CA THR A 129 22.68 8.62 6.31
C THR A 129 23.75 9.00 5.29
N ASN A 130 23.45 9.94 4.38
CA ASN A 130 24.42 10.42 3.40
C ASN A 130 25.53 11.31 3.99
N SER A 131 25.32 11.83 5.21
CA SER A 131 26.24 12.75 5.86
C SER A 131 27.41 12.07 6.60
N GLU A 132 27.38 10.74 6.78
CA GLU A 132 28.42 9.98 7.48
C GLU A 132 29.55 9.44 6.55
N MET A 133 29.50 9.71 5.24
CA MET A 133 30.53 9.34 4.26
C MET A 133 31.49 10.50 3.92
N ILE A 134 31.87 11.31 4.91
CA ILE A 134 32.99 12.26 4.78
C ILE A 134 33.90 12.11 6.01
N LEU A 135 34.81 11.13 5.94
CA LEU A 135 36.06 11.11 6.72
C LEU A 135 37.22 10.75 5.80
#